data_AF-A0A2S6ULN8-F1
#
_entry.id   AF-A0A2S6ULN8-F1
#
_cell.length_a   1.000
_cell.length_b   1.000
_cell.length_c   1.000
_cell.angle_alpha   90.00
_cell.angle_beta   90.00
_cell.angle_gamma   90.00
#
_symmetry.space_group_name_H-M   'P 1'
#
loop_
_entity.id
_entity.type
_entity.pdbx_description
1 polymer ?
#
loop_
_entity_poly.entity_id
_entity_poly.type
_entity_poly.pdbx_seq_one_letter_code
_entity_poly.pdbx_strand_id
1 'polypeptide(L)' 'MAFIAESLNRIKVSPTMAVTTLAAQLKAQGKSIISLGAGEPDFDTP' A
#
# COMPACT_ATOMS: atom_id res chain seq x y z
N MET A 1 7.95 27.25 12.52
CA MET A 1 8.04 26.90 11.09
C MET A 1 7.72 25.41 11.00
N ALA A 2 6.65 25.01 10.31
CA ALA A 2 6.32 23.59 10.20
C ALA A 2 7.42 22.87 9.40
N PHE A 3 7.85 21.69 9.87
CA PHE A 3 8.88 20.88 9.21
C PHE A 3 8.42 20.36 7.84
N ILE A 4 7.11 20.36 7.58
CA ILE A 4 6.48 19.87 6.36
C ILE A 4 5.65 20.97 5.68
N ALA A 5 5.58 20.88 4.35
CA ALA A 5 4.84 21.82 3.52
C ALA A 5 3.32 21.67 3.69
N GLU A 6 2.61 22.80 3.67
CA GLU A 6 1.15 22.87 3.83
C GLU A 6 0.39 22.16 2.69
N SER A 7 1.02 22.02 1.52
CA SER A 7 0.49 21.25 0.39
C SER A 7 0.23 19.78 0.72
N LEU A 8 0.92 19.23 1.71
CA LEU A 8 0.77 17.83 2.14
C LEU A 8 -0.63 17.54 2.70
N ASN A 9 -1.28 18.54 3.32
CA ASN A 9 -2.65 18.42 3.86
C ASN A 9 -3.71 18.18 2.77
N ARG A 10 -3.41 18.49 1.51
CA ARG A 10 -4.33 18.27 0.37
C ARG A 10 -4.19 16.88 -0.25
N ILE A 11 -3.15 16.14 0.11
CA ILE A 11 -2.89 14.80 -0.44
C ILE A 11 -3.82 13.83 0.27
N LYS A 12 -4.83 13.35 -0.46
CA LYS A 12 -5.70 12.29 0.03
C LYS A 12 -4.92 10.99 0.13
N VAL A 13 -5.18 10.22 1.18
CA VAL A 13 -4.64 8.87 1.32
C VAL A 13 -5.05 8.06 0.10
N SER A 14 -4.08 7.42 -0.57
CA SER A 14 -4.37 6.64 -1.76
C SER A 14 -5.22 5.42 -1.41
N PRO A 15 -6.36 5.20 -2.09
CA PRO A 15 -7.20 4.03 -1.85
C PRO A 15 -6.47 2.72 -2.16
N THR A 16 -5.51 2.72 -3.09
CA THR A 16 -4.70 1.53 -3.39
C THR A 16 -3.78 1.16 -2.23
N MET A 17 -3.15 2.14 -1.59
CA MET A 17 -2.29 1.89 -0.42
C MET A 17 -3.09 1.40 0.79
N ALA A 18 -4.32 1.88 0.98
CA ALA A 18 -5.20 1.43 2.05
C ALA A 18 -5.53 -0.07 1.91
N VAL A 19 -5.86 -0.53 0.70
CA VAL A 19 -6.14 -1.95 0.42
C VAL A 19 -4.90 -2.81 0.61
N THR A 20 -3.73 -2.38 0.11
CA THR A 20 -2.47 -3.12 0.31
C THR A 20 -2.10 -3.24 1.79
N THR A 21 -2.29 -2.17 2.57
CA THR A 21 -2.03 -2.18 4.02
C THR A 21 -2.97 -3.13 4.74
N LEU A 22 -4.26 -3.13 4.40
CA LEU A 22 -5.25 -4.04 4.99
C LEU A 22 -4.95 -5.51 4.63
N ALA A 23 -4.59 -5.79 3.38
CA ALA A 23 -4.17 -7.11 2.94
C ALA A 23 -2.92 -7.59 3.70
N ALA A 24 -1.92 -6.72 3.89
CA ALA A 24 -0.72 -7.04 4.67
C ALA A 24 -1.06 -7.32 6.15
N GLN A 25 -1.94 -6.53 6.77
CA GLN A 25 -2.38 -6.74 8.15
C GLN A 25 -3.13 -8.06 8.33
N LEU A 26 -4.06 -8.37 7.43
CA LEU A 26 -4.82 -9.61 7.48
C LEU A 26 -3.91 -10.83 7.20
N LYS A 27 -2.88 -10.70 6.36
CA LYS A 27 -1.84 -11.73 6.14
C LYS A 27 -1.02 -11.94 7.42
N ALA A 28 -0.66 -10.86 8.13
CA ALA A 28 0.03 -10.94 9.41
C ALA A 28 -0.83 -11.57 10.52
N GLN A 29 -2.16 -11.44 10.45
CA GLN A 29 -3.11 -12.15 11.33
C GLN A 29 -3.29 -13.64 10.98
N GLY A 30 -2.50 -14.17 10.04
CA GLY A 30 -2.55 -15.57 9.63
C GLY A 30 -3.69 -15.92 8.68
N LYS A 31 -4.38 -14.93 8.09
CA LYS A 31 -5.39 -15.18 7.06
C LYS A 31 -4.73 -15.41 5.71
N SER A 32 -5.20 -16.42 4.98
CA SER A 32 -4.76 -16.67 3.61
C SER A 32 -5.32 -15.59 2.68
N ILE A 33 -4.42 -14.80 2.08
CA ILE A 33 -4.78 -13.67 1.21
C ILE A 33 -3.97 -13.77 -0.07
N ILE A 34 -4.69 -13.75 -1.19
CA ILE A 34 -4.11 -13.73 -2.52
C ILE A 34 -4.24 -12.29 -3.02
N SER A 35 -3.10 -11.61 -3.16
CA SER A 35 -3.07 -10.26 -3.72
C SER A 35 -3.06 -10.35 -5.25
N LEU A 36 -4.21 -10.12 -5.88
CA LEU A 36 -4.36 -10.05 -7.35
C LEU A 36 -4.14 -8.63 -7.90
N GLY A 37 -3.64 -7.71 -7.07
CA GLY A 37 -3.43 -6.31 -7.42
C GLY A 37 -1.97 -5.96 -7.73
N ALA A 38 -1.05 -6.93 -7.76
CA ALA A 38 0.32 -6.69 -8.18
C ALA A 38 0.33 -6.34 -9.67
N GLY A 39 0.53 -5.07 -10.00
CA GLY A 39 0.71 -4.59 -11.37
C GLY A 39 2.13 -4.81 -11.91
N GLU A 40 2.99 -5.42 -11.09
CA GLU A 40 4.37 -5.75 -11.45
C GLU A 40 4.44 -7.25 -11.78
N PRO A 41 5.10 -7.63 -12.89
CA PRO A 41 5.32 -9.03 -13.21
C PRO A 41 6.17 -9.68 -12.11
N ASP A 42 5.73 -10.83 -11.61
CA ASP A 42 6.42 -11.64 -10.59
C ASP A 42 7.67 -12.37 -11.15
N PHE A 43 8.22 -11.88 -12.28
CA PHE A 43 9.41 -12.46 -12.88
C PHE A 43 10.64 -11.83 -12.23
N ASP A 44 11.47 -12.66 -11.59
CA ASP A 44 12.81 -12.23 -11.24
C ASP A 44 13.54 -11.72 -12.49
N THR A 45 14.18 -10.56 -12.36
CA THR A 45 15.16 -10.12 -13.36
C THR A 45 16.33 -11.11 -13.35
N PRO A 46 16.75 -11.65 -14.51
CA PRO A 46 17.83 -12.64 -14.59
C PRO A 46 19.17 -12.12 -14.04
#